data_AF-A0A8T6J2Y3-F1
#
_entry.id   AF-A0A8T6J2Y3-F1
#
_cell.length_a   1.000
_cell.length_b   1.000
_cell.length_c   1.000
_cell.angle_alpha   90.00
_cell.angle_beta   90.00
_cell.angle_gamma   90.00
#
_symmetry.space_group_name_H-M   'P 1'
#
loop_
_entity.id
_entity.type
_entity.pdbx_description
1 polymer ?
#
loop_
_entity_poly.entity_id
_entity_poly.type
_entity_poly.pdbx_seq_one_letter_code
_entity_poly.pdbx_strand_id
1 'polypeptide(L)'
;MARVPIVTRDMVPEEFREAFDELTKDTGGTIAGGPISIIVNSPELARRRAGLTSYLRYESTFSNRIRELAILVTARNFDCPYIWNAH
;
A
#
# COMPACT_ATOMS: atom_id res chain seq x y z
N MET A 1 6.90 -3.01 12.74
CA MET A 1 5.59 -3.68 12.55
C MET A 1 4.50 -2.63 12.64
N ALA A 2 3.37 -2.79 11.93
CA ALA A 2 2.26 -1.85 12.00
C ALA A 2 1.69 -1.78 13.42
N ARG A 3 1.27 -0.59 13.85
CA ARG A 3 0.66 -0.35 15.18
C ARG A 3 -0.88 -0.47 15.15
N VAL A 4 -1.40 -1.10 14.11
CA VAL A 4 -2.83 -1.36 13.91
C VAL A 4 -3.05 -2.86 13.83
N PRO A 5 -4.23 -3.38 14.19
CA PRO A 5 -4.57 -4.79 14.02
C PRO A 5 -4.47 -5.21 12.55
N ILE A 6 -4.24 -6.50 12.33
CA ILE A 6 -4.41 -7.10 11.01
C ILE A 6 -5.91 -7.12 10.72
N VAL A 7 -6.32 -6.42 9.67
CA VAL A 7 -7.73 -6.33 9.28
C VAL A 7 -8.15 -7.65 8.62
N THR A 8 -9.22 -8.23 9.14
CA THR A 8 -9.94 -9.34 8.52
C THR A 8 -11.27 -8.85 7.97
N ARG A 9 -11.84 -9.60 7.01
CA ARG A 9 -13.07 -9.22 6.30
C ARG A 9 -14.26 -8.95 7.24
N ASP A 10 -14.37 -9.69 8.33
CA ASP A 10 -15.43 -9.56 9.34
C ASP A 10 -15.33 -8.27 10.16
N MET A 11 -14.15 -7.67 10.25
CA MET A 11 -13.94 -6.36 10.88
C MET A 11 -14.37 -5.19 10.00
N VAL A 12 -14.65 -5.43 8.71
CA VAL A 12 -14.99 -4.39 7.73
C VAL A 12 -16.52 -4.23 7.63
N PRO A 13 -17.05 -3.00 7.77
CA PRO A 13 -18.47 -2.72 7.53
C PRO A 13 -18.92 -3.22 6.17
N GLU A 14 -20.16 -3.69 6.07
CA GLU A 14 -20.67 -4.38 4.88
C GLU A 14 -20.53 -3.55 3.60
N GLU A 15 -20.81 -2.25 3.68
CA GLU A 15 -20.66 -1.30 2.57
C GLU A 15 -19.25 -1.18 1.99
N PHE A 16 -18.21 -1.60 2.71
CA PHE A 16 -16.80 -1.53 2.28
C PHE A 16 -16.18 -2.90 1.98
N ARG A 17 -16.94 -4.00 2.16
CA ARG A 17 -16.41 -5.36 1.97
C ARG A 17 -16.03 -5.63 0.53
N GLU A 18 -16.76 -5.10 -0.44
CA GLU A 18 -16.42 -5.25 -1.87
C GLU A 18 -15.02 -4.70 -2.17
N ALA A 19 -14.73 -3.47 -1.72
CA ALA A 19 -13.42 -2.85 -1.90
C ALA A 19 -12.31 -3.59 -1.12
N PHE A 20 -12.63 -4.16 0.04
CA PHE A 20 -11.69 -5.00 0.80
C PHE A 20 -11.40 -6.32 0.09
N ASP A 21 -12.42 -6.98 -0.44
CA ASP A 21 -12.32 -8.23 -1.18
C ASP A 21 -11.50 -8.04 -2.46
N GLU A 22 -11.70 -6.92 -3.16
CA GLU A 22 -10.88 -6.53 -4.31
C GLU A 22 -9.40 -6.35 -3.93
N LEU A 23 -9.13 -5.63 -2.83
CA LEU A 23 -7.76 -5.38 -2.36
C LEU A 23 -7.02 -6.65 -1.90
N THR A 24 -7.75 -7.62 -1.35
CA THR A 24 -7.18 -8.82 -0.71
C THR A 24 -7.27 -10.09 -1.56
N LYS A 25 -7.80 -9.96 -2.79
CA LYS A 25 -7.97 -11.05 -3.76
C LYS A 25 -6.71 -11.89 -3.96
N ASP A 26 -5.56 -11.24 -4.05
CA ASP A 26 -4.28 -11.89 -4.33
C ASP A 26 -3.57 -12.39 -3.05
N THR A 27 -4.01 -11.95 -1.87
CA THR A 27 -3.38 -12.26 -0.58
C THR A 27 -4.17 -13.23 0.28
N GLY A 28 -5.27 -13.80 -0.26
CA GLY A 28 -6.09 -14.75 0.47
C GLY A 28 -6.88 -14.13 1.63
N GLY A 29 -7.25 -12.84 1.52
CA GLY A 29 -8.15 -12.18 2.47
C GLY A 29 -7.48 -11.47 3.64
N THR A 30 -6.14 -11.45 3.74
CA THR A 30 -5.42 -10.68 4.78
C THR A 30 -4.15 -10.03 4.25
N ILE A 31 -3.76 -8.89 4.84
CA ILE A 31 -2.53 -8.16 4.49
C ILE A 31 -1.79 -7.82 5.78
N ALA A 32 -0.77 -8.61 6.12
CA ALA A 32 -0.05 -8.50 7.39
C ALA A 32 1.23 -7.64 7.33
N GLY A 33 1.64 -7.19 6.14
CA GLY A 33 2.94 -6.56 5.91
C GLY A 33 2.90 -5.28 5.09
N GLY A 34 3.95 -4.48 5.25
CA GLY A 34 4.18 -3.26 4.48
C GLY A 34 3.13 -2.16 4.65
N PRO A 35 3.23 -1.08 3.86
CA PRO A 35 2.33 0.06 3.99
C PRO A 35 0.86 -0.29 3.70
N ILE A 36 0.62 -1.31 2.88
CA ILE A 36 -0.75 -1.73 2.53
C ILE A 36 -1.49 -2.29 3.75
N SER A 37 -0.79 -2.98 4.67
CA SER A 37 -1.38 -3.46 5.94
C SER A 37 -1.97 -2.34 6.81
N ILE A 38 -1.55 -1.08 6.59
CA ILE A 38 -2.11 0.09 7.27
C ILE A 38 -3.29 0.63 6.49
N ILE A 39 -3.13 0.82 5.17
CA ILE A 39 -4.13 1.46 4.30
C ILE A 39 -5.38 0.61 4.13
N VAL A 40 -5.30 -0.72 4.29
CA VAL A 40 -6.46 -1.63 4.24
C VAL A 40 -7.54 -1.32 5.30
N ASN A 41 -7.20 -0.59 6.37
CA ASN A 41 -8.19 -0.05 7.31
C ASN A 41 -9.15 0.98 6.67
N SER A 42 -8.83 1.47 5.47
CA SER A 42 -9.71 2.27 4.61
C SER A 42 -9.75 1.65 3.20
N PRO A 43 -10.60 0.64 2.97
CA PRO A 43 -10.64 -0.10 1.70
C PRO A 43 -10.86 0.79 0.46
N GLU A 44 -11.75 1.77 0.56
CA GLU A 44 -12.01 2.73 -0.53
C GLU A 44 -10.79 3.58 -0.88
N LEU A 45 -10.04 4.05 0.13
CA LEU A 45 -8.81 4.78 -0.10
C LEU A 45 -7.76 3.86 -0.75
N ALA A 46 -7.64 2.63 -0.27
CA ALA A 46 -6.72 1.64 -0.83
C ALA A 46 -6.98 1.41 -2.31
N ARG A 47 -8.26 1.22 -2.68
CA ARG A 47 -8.73 1.03 -4.05
C ARG A 47 -8.37 2.22 -4.94
N ARG A 48 -8.71 3.46 -4.52
CA ARG A 48 -8.41 4.67 -5.29
C ARG A 48 -6.91 4.92 -5.46
N ARG A 49 -6.10 4.59 -4.44
CA ARG A 49 -4.63 4.73 -4.46
C ARG A 49 -3.95 3.72 -5.39
N ALA A 50 -4.58 2.57 -5.64
CA ALA A 50 -3.97 1.49 -6.42
C ALA A 50 -3.56 1.96 -7.82
N GLY A 51 -4.47 2.65 -8.53
CA GLY A 51 -4.20 3.18 -9.87
C GLY A 51 -3.02 4.17 -9.91
N LEU A 52 -2.97 5.13 -8.97
CA LEU A 52 -1.84 6.06 -8.86
C LEU A 52 -0.52 5.34 -8.60
N THR A 53 -0.54 4.30 -7.76
CA THR A 53 0.65 3.51 -7.45
C THR A 53 1.12 2.72 -8.67
N SER A 54 0.20 2.11 -9.42
CA SER A 54 0.52 1.41 -10.67
C SER A 54 1.18 2.35 -11.66
N TYR A 55 0.57 3.52 -11.89
CA TYR A 55 1.08 4.49 -12.83
C TYR A 55 2.53 4.91 -12.51
N LEU A 56 2.77 5.31 -11.26
CA LEU A 56 4.12 5.74 -10.83
C LEU A 56 5.15 4.60 -10.85
N ARG A 57 4.74 3.35 -10.63
CA ARG A 57 5.65 2.20 -10.56
C ARG A 57 5.92 1.52 -11.89
N TYR A 58 4.98 1.56 -12.82
CA TYR A 58 5.05 0.70 -14.01
C TYR A 58 4.80 1.45 -15.32
N GLU A 59 4.08 2.57 -15.29
CA GLU A 59 3.64 3.27 -16.51
C GLU A 59 4.37 4.60 -16.73
N SER A 60 5.03 5.15 -15.70
CA SER A 60 5.86 6.35 -15.82
C SER A 60 7.06 6.12 -16.74
N THR A 61 7.51 7.17 -17.43
CA THR A 61 8.68 7.11 -18.34
C THR A 61 10.04 7.15 -17.64
N PHE A 62 10.08 7.37 -16.32
CA PHE A 62 11.33 7.39 -15.57
C PHE A 62 11.99 6.01 -15.55
N SER A 63 13.31 6.00 -15.71
CA SER A 63 14.08 4.77 -15.55
C SER A 63 13.99 4.25 -14.11
N ASN A 64 14.19 2.94 -13.93
CA ASN A 64 14.09 2.33 -12.60
C ASN A 64 15.01 3.00 -11.58
N ARG A 65 16.25 3.34 -11.99
CA ARG A 65 17.22 4.03 -11.10
C ARG A 65 16.73 5.39 -10.60
N ILE A 66 16.09 6.17 -11.46
CA ILE A 66 15.56 7.49 -11.09
C ILE A 66 14.36 7.34 -10.16
N ARG A 67 13.49 6.35 -10.41
CA ARG A 67 12.35 6.06 -9.56
C ARG A 67 12.78 5.61 -8.16
N GLU A 68 13.74 4.70 -8.06
CA GLU A 68 14.28 4.27 -6.76
C GLU A 68 14.97 5.42 -6.02
N LEU A 69 15.74 6.25 -6.72
CA LEU A 69 16.34 7.45 -6.12
C LEU A 69 15.26 8.40 -5.57
N ALA A 70 14.18 8.64 -6.32
CA ALA A 70 13.07 9.48 -5.85
C ALA A 70 12.40 8.89 -4.60
N ILE A 71 12.22 7.56 -4.53
CA ILE A 71 11.69 6.87 -3.35
C ILE A 71 12.62 7.04 -2.15
N LEU A 72 13.92 6.79 -2.32
CA LEU A 72 14.91 6.90 -1.24
C LEU A 72 15.06 8.32 -0.72
N VAL A 73 15.12 9.32 -1.60
CA VAL A 73 15.18 10.74 -1.20
C VAL A 73 13.91 11.14 -0.45
N THR A 74 12.74 10.70 -0.90
CA THR A 74 11.48 10.94 -0.19
C THR A 74 11.47 10.26 1.17
N ALA A 75 11.90 9.00 1.24
CA ALA A 75 11.98 8.25 2.49
C ALA A 75 12.94 8.93 3.48
N ARG A 76 14.08 9.43 3.02
CA ARG A 76 15.00 10.17 3.86
C ARG A 76 14.42 11.51 4.32
N ASN A 77 13.78 12.25 3.43
CA ASN A 77 13.17 13.54 3.74
C ASN A 77 12.09 13.45 4.81
N PHE A 78 11.34 12.34 4.85
CA PHE A 78 10.30 12.08 5.86
C PHE A 78 10.76 11.18 7.01
N ASP A 79 12.07 10.88 7.11
CA ASP A 79 12.63 9.93 8.08
C ASP A 79 11.81 8.64 8.19
N CYS A 80 11.54 8.02 7.03
CA CYS A 80 10.76 6.80 6.90
C CYS A 80 11.68 5.56 6.83
N PRO A 81 12.04 4.92 7.97
CA PRO A 81 13.01 3.83 7.99
C PRO A 81 12.52 2.58 7.25
N TYR A 82 11.20 2.34 7.22
CA TYR A 82 10.64 1.17 6.54
C TYR A 82 10.89 1.25 5.03
N ILE A 83 10.55 2.39 4.40
CA ILE A 83 10.74 2.56 2.96
C ILE A 83 12.23 2.68 2.64
N TRP A 84 13.01 3.38 3.47
CA TRP A 84 14.46 3.48 3.31
C TRP A 84 15.15 2.11 3.29
N ASN A 85 14.71 1.15 4.12
CA ASN A 85 15.31 -0.18 4.15
C ASN A 85 14.79 -1.11 3.04
N ALA A 86 13.59 -0.84 2.51
CA ALA A 86 12.95 -1.69 1.51
C ALA A 86 13.37 -1.38 0.06
N HIS A 87 14.02 -0.24 -0.15
CA HIS A 87 14.43 0.32 -1.44
C HIS A 87 15.93 0.57 -1.45
#